data_AF-A0A5N3URN0-F1
#
_entry.id   AF-A0A5N3URN0-F1
#
_cell.length_a   1.000
_cell.length_b   1.000
_cell.length_c   1.000
_cell.angle_alpha   90.00
_cell.angle_beta   90.00
_cell.angle_gamma   90.00
#
_symmetry.space_group_name_H-M   'P 1'
#
loop_
_entity.id
_entity.type
_entity.pdbx_description
1 polymer ?
#
loop_
_entity_poly.entity_id
_entity_poly.type
_entity_poly.pdbx_seq_one_letter_code
_entity_poly.pdbx_strand_id
1 'polypeptide(L)'
;MAPAWSSLLALLLLSCNTICSLGCHLPHTHSLANRRVLTLLRHLRRVSPSSCLQDRNDFAFPQEALGGSQLQKAQAISVLHEVTQHTF
;
A
#
# COMPACT_ATOMS: atom_id res chain seq x y z
N MET A 1 14.63 18.20 41.77
CA MET A 1 15.10 17.96 40.38
C MET A 1 14.35 16.75 39.82
N ALA A 2 13.16 16.95 39.26
CA ALA A 2 12.34 15.89 38.66
C ALA A 2 11.60 16.29 37.36
N PRO A 3 11.27 17.58 37.09
CA PRO A 3 10.46 17.90 35.91
C PRO A 3 11.29 17.88 34.61
N ALA A 4 12.60 18.14 34.67
CA ALA A 4 13.45 18.19 33.48
C ALA A 4 13.55 16.85 32.74
N TRP A 5 13.64 15.74 33.48
CA TRP A 5 13.71 14.40 32.89
C TRP A 5 12.40 13.99 32.24
N SER A 6 11.28 14.27 32.92
CA SER A 6 9.95 14.01 32.38
C SER A 6 9.67 14.83 31.12
N SER A 7 10.13 16.08 31.07
CA SER A 7 10.03 16.93 29.87
C SER A 7 10.87 16.42 28.70
N LEU A 8 12.10 15.94 28.97
CA LEU A 8 12.96 15.35 27.93
C LEU A 8 12.36 14.08 27.34
N LEU A 9 11.80 13.20 28.17
CA LEU A 9 11.11 12.00 27.70
C LEU A 9 9.86 12.34 26.88
N ALA A 10 9.08 13.34 27.31
CA ALA A 10 7.92 13.80 26.55
C ALA A 10 8.30 14.36 25.17
N LEU A 11 9.38 15.15 25.09
CA LEU A 11 9.91 15.67 23.83
C LEU A 11 10.44 14.56 22.91
N LEU A 12 11.09 13.54 23.48
CA LEU A 12 11.60 12.38 22.71
C LEU A 12 10.45 11.54 22.13
N LEU A 13 9.40 11.32 22.92
CA LEU A 13 8.21 10.61 22.44
C LEU A 13 7.51 11.41 21.35
N LEU A 14 7.39 12.73 21.51
CA LEU A 14 6.76 13.60 20.52
C LEU A 14 7.57 13.70 19.22
N SER A 15 8.90 13.76 19.31
CA SER A 15 9.78 13.76 18.14
C SER A 15 9.76 12.41 17.42
N CYS A 16 9.74 11.30 18.15
CA CYS A 16 9.64 9.97 17.55
C CYS A 16 8.31 9.79 16.81
N ASN A 17 7.19 10.21 17.40
CA ASN A 17 5.88 10.16 16.75
C ASN A 17 5.81 11.03 15.49
N THR A 18 6.37 12.24 15.53
CA THR A 18 6.37 13.15 14.38
C THR A 18 7.28 12.65 13.25
N ILE A 19 8.45 12.08 13.56
CA ILE A 19 9.37 11.49 12.58
C ILE A 19 8.74 10.24 11.94
N CYS A 20 8.16 9.34 12.75
CA CYS A 20 7.48 8.15 12.25
C CYS A 20 6.26 8.51 11.37
N SER A 21 5.52 9.56 11.71
CA SER A 21 4.39 10.04 10.91
C SER A 21 4.83 10.68 9.58
N LEU A 22 5.96 11.38 9.54
CA LEU A 22 6.47 12.00 8.31
C LEU A 22 6.93 10.95 7.28
N GLY A 23 7.49 9.84 7.74
CA GLY A 23 7.88 8.71 6.90
C GLY A 23 6.71 7.98 6.23
N CYS A 24 5.48 8.15 6.73
CA CYS A 24 4.29 7.55 6.14
C CYS A 24 3.71 8.34 4.94
N HIS A 25 4.29 9.47 4.56
CA HIS A 25 3.85 10.16 3.35
C HIS A 25 4.48 9.50 2.11
N LEU A 26 3.75 8.52 1.56
CA LEU A 26 4.14 7.80 0.36
C LEU A 26 4.53 8.77 -0.77
N PRO A 27 5.72 8.63 -1.40
CA PRO A 27 6.13 9.51 -2.47
C PRO A 27 5.18 9.39 -3.67
N HIS A 28 4.81 10.52 -4.27
CA HIS A 28 3.86 10.62 -5.39
C HIS A 28 4.32 9.87 -6.68
N THR A 29 5.47 9.20 -6.65
CA THR A 29 6.13 8.51 -7.76
C THR A 29 5.50 7.15 -8.12
N HIS A 30 4.59 6.62 -7.29
CA HIS A 30 3.99 5.29 -7.50
C HIS A 30 3.13 5.19 -8.78
N SER A 31 2.52 6.27 -9.27
CA SER A 31 1.63 6.21 -10.44
C SER A 31 2.34 5.79 -11.73
N LEU A 32 3.55 6.32 -11.97
CA LEU A 32 4.38 5.97 -13.13
C LEU A 32 4.94 4.55 -13.03
N ALA A 33 5.39 4.15 -11.84
CA ALA A 33 5.88 2.80 -11.59
C ALA A 33 4.77 1.75 -11.83
N ASN A 34 3.57 1.98 -11.29
CA ASN A 34 2.41 1.10 -11.48
C ASN A 34 2.05 0.97 -12.96
N ARG A 35 2.06 2.08 -13.72
CA ARG A 35 1.80 2.05 -15.16
C ARG A 35 2.82 1.20 -15.93
N ARG A 36 4.11 1.27 -15.55
CA ARG A 36 5.17 0.45 -16.16
C ARG A 36 4.97 -1.03 -15.87
N VAL A 37 4.69 -1.39 -14.62
CA VAL A 37 4.42 -2.78 -14.21
C VAL A 37 3.22 -3.34 -14.98
N LEU A 38 2.10 -2.62 -15.07
CA LEU A 38 0.92 -3.05 -15.83
C LEU A 38 1.21 -3.23 -17.33
N THR A 39 2.07 -2.37 -17.89
CA THR A 39 2.49 -2.50 -19.30
C THR A 39 3.34 -3.76 -19.51
N LEU A 40 4.27 -4.04 -18.60
CA LEU A 40 5.10 -5.25 -18.64
C LEU A 40 4.24 -6.51 -18.47
N LEU A 41 3.31 -6.54 -17.51
CA LEU A 41 2.38 -7.66 -17.32
C LEU A 41 1.57 -7.95 -18.59
N ARG A 42 1.15 -6.91 -19.32
CA ARG A 42 0.48 -7.06 -20.62
C ARG A 42 1.40 -7.70 -21.67
N HIS A 43 2.68 -7.34 -21.70
CA HIS A 43 3.66 -7.93 -22.61
C HIS A 43 4.02 -9.38 -22.27
N LEU A 44 3.96 -9.76 -20.99
CA LEU A 44 4.19 -11.15 -20.56
C LEU A 44 3.06 -12.10 -20.97
N ARG A 45 1.88 -11.56 -21.35
CA ARG A 45 0.73 -12.36 -21.76
C ARG A 45 1.02 -13.10 -23.07
N ARG A 46 1.06 -14.43 -23.00
CA ARG A 46 1.31 -15.30 -24.16
C ARG A 46 0.06 -15.63 -24.98
N VAL A 47 -1.11 -15.69 -24.35
CA VAL A 47 -2.39 -16.12 -24.96
C VAL A 47 -3.52 -15.14 -24.64
N SER A 48 -4.53 -15.08 -25.51
CA SER A 48 -5.72 -14.25 -25.25
C SER A 48 -6.53 -14.82 -24.09
N PRO A 49 -7.07 -13.97 -23.17
CA PRO A 49 -7.97 -14.43 -22.11
C PRO A 49 -9.20 -15.19 -22.63
N SER A 50 -9.65 -14.88 -23.85
CA SER A 50 -10.76 -15.57 -24.50
C SER A 50 -10.45 -17.03 -24.84
N SER A 51 -9.18 -17.42 -24.92
CA SER A 51 -8.76 -18.79 -25.21
C SER A 51 -8.73 -19.68 -23.96
N CYS A 52 -8.72 -19.10 -22.76
CA CYS A 52 -8.60 -19.80 -21.47
C CYS A 52 -9.91 -19.73 -20.66
N LEU A 53 -11.07 -19.69 -21.32
CA LEU A 53 -12.36 -19.50 -20.65
C LEU A 53 -12.68 -20.63 -19.66
N GLN A 54 -12.27 -21.87 -19.97
CA GLN A 54 -12.48 -23.03 -19.09
C GLN A 54 -11.62 -22.97 -17.83
N ASP A 55 -10.46 -22.29 -17.90
CA ASP A 55 -9.55 -22.11 -16.78
C ASP A 55 -9.87 -20.87 -15.95
N ARG A 56 -10.91 -20.11 -16.33
CA ARG A 56 -11.27 -18.87 -15.64
C ARG A 56 -11.86 -19.20 -14.28
N ASN A 57 -11.22 -18.65 -13.24
CA ASN A 57 -11.72 -18.72 -11.88
C ASN A 57 -11.98 -17.31 -11.32
N ASP A 58 -13.04 -17.18 -10.53
CA ASP A 58 -13.26 -15.98 -9.73
C ASP A 58 -12.54 -16.13 -8.39
N PHE A 59 -11.59 -15.22 -8.13
CA PHE A 59 -10.84 -15.18 -6.87
C PHE A 59 -11.54 -14.36 -5.79
N ALA A 60 -12.75 -13.84 -6.05
CA ALA A 60 -13.55 -13.04 -5.11
C ALA A 60 -12.76 -11.85 -4.54
N PHE A 61 -12.17 -11.04 -5.42
CA PHE A 61 -11.41 -9.87 -5.00
C PHE A 61 -12.29 -8.92 -4.17
N PRO A 62 -11.89 -8.53 -2.94
CA PRO A 62 -12.74 -7.82 -2.00
C PRO A 62 -12.86 -6.33 -2.37
N GLN A 63 -13.55 -6.04 -3.47
CA GLN A 63 -13.66 -4.72 -4.04
C GLN A 63 -14.43 -3.76 -3.13
N GLU A 64 -15.39 -4.25 -2.36
CA GLU A 64 -16.16 -3.45 -1.40
C GLU A 64 -15.29 -2.94 -0.24
N ALA A 65 -14.33 -3.76 0.20
CA ALA A 65 -13.38 -3.40 1.28
C ALA A 65 -12.34 -2.36 0.81
N LEU A 66 -12.10 -2.26 -0.51
CA LEU A 66 -11.04 -1.44 -1.10
C LEU A 66 -11.54 -0.22 -1.87
N GLY A 67 -12.73 -0.32 -2.46
CA GLY A 67 -13.30 0.63 -3.42
C GLY A 67 -14.23 1.67 -2.81
N GLY A 68 -14.50 1.61 -1.50
CA GLY A 68 -15.33 2.59 -0.79
C GLY A 68 -14.52 3.75 -0.22
N SER A 69 -15.17 4.92 -0.06
CA SER A 69 -14.63 6.06 0.72
C SER A 69 -14.39 5.74 2.20
N GLN A 70 -14.68 4.51 2.65
CA GLN A 70 -14.48 4.03 4.01
C GLN A 70 -13.01 3.76 4.32
N LEU A 71 -12.17 3.44 3.33
CA LEU A 71 -10.79 3.05 3.60
C LEU A 71 -9.91 4.29 3.82
N GLN A 72 -9.42 4.46 5.05
CA GLN A 72 -8.47 5.53 5.35
C GLN A 72 -7.18 5.33 4.52
N LYS A 73 -6.55 6.44 4.12
CA LYS A 73 -5.33 6.44 3.29
C LYS A 73 -4.23 5.52 3.84
N ALA A 74 -4.03 5.51 5.16
CA ALA A 74 -3.04 4.66 5.81
C ALA A 74 -3.36 3.16 5.65
N GLN A 75 -4.63 2.79 5.75
CA GLN A 75 -5.09 1.41 5.59
C GLN A 75 -4.99 0.95 4.13
N ALA A 76 -5.31 1.82 3.16
CA ALA A 76 -5.10 1.55 1.74
C ALA A 76 -3.63 1.29 1.39
N ILE A 77 -2.71 2.02 2.03
CA ILE A 77 -1.26 1.81 1.87
C ILE A 77 -0.84 0.46 2.45
N SER A 78 -1.33 0.09 3.64
CA SER A 78 -1.03 -1.21 4.26
C SER A 78 -1.51 -2.36 3.39
N VAL A 79 -2.73 -2.28 2.86
CA VAL A 79 -3.26 -3.31 1.96
C VAL A 79 -2.46 -3.36 0.66
N LEU A 80 -2.11 -2.20 0.07
CA LEU A 80 -1.29 -2.17 -1.14
C LEU A 80 0.09 -2.82 -0.90
N HIS A 81 0.70 -2.58 0.26
CA HIS A 81 1.97 -3.19 0.64
C HIS A 81 1.85 -4.71 0.72
N GLU A 82 0.84 -5.21 1.42
CA GLU A 82 0.56 -6.64 1.54
C GLU A 82 0.29 -7.30 0.18
N VAL A 83 -0.56 -6.69 -0.66
CA VAL A 83 -0.83 -7.18 -2.02
C VAL A 83 0.44 -7.20 -2.87
N THR A 84 1.29 -6.18 -2.76
CA THR A 84 2.57 -6.13 -3.50
C THR A 84 3.51 -7.23 -3.02
N GLN A 85 3.62 -7.46 -1.70
CA GLN A 85 4.45 -8.52 -1.12
C GLN A 85 3.95 -9.93 -1.48
N HIS A 86 2.64 -10.13 -1.62
CA HIS A 86 2.12 -11.42 -2.08
C HIS A 86 2.28 -11.63 -3.59
N THR A 87 2.44 -10.55 -4.37
CA THR A 87 2.60 -10.62 -5.82
C THR A 87 4.06 -10.85 -6.25
N PHE A 88 5.03 -10.38 -5.46
CA PHE A 88 6.47 -10.40 -5.76
C PHE A 88 7.28 -11.01 -4.64
#